data_AF-A0A127M594-F1
#
_entry.id   AF-A0A127M594-F1
#
_cell.length_a   1.000
_cell.length_b   1.000
_cell.length_c   1.000
_cell.angle_alpha   90.00
_cell.angle_beta   90.00
_cell.angle_gamma   90.00
#
_symmetry.space_group_name_H-M   'P 1'
#
loop_
_entity.id
_entity.type
_entity.pdbx_description
1 polymer ?
#
loop_
_entity_poly.entity_id
_entity_poly.type
_entity_poly.pdbx_seq_one_letter_code
_entity_poly.pdbx_strand_id
1 'polypeptide(L)'
;MNAVLIKQFQDAKRKQKKSYHWGEIGWQVENAAAECEIILRSSDSEDVAHYFARVLPAISALANHYRLSQLDESGYALATVREIERALLQNSDKIQN
;
A
#
# COMPACT_ATOMS: atom_id res chain seq x y z
N MET A 1 3.66 12.08 4.34
CA MET A 1 3.61 10.61 4.36
C MET A 1 2.21 10.17 4.82
N ASN A 2 1.52 9.32 4.06
CA ASN A 2 0.13 8.94 4.30
C ASN A 2 -0.02 8.18 5.63
N ALA A 3 -0.97 8.55 6.49
CA ALA A 3 -1.17 7.92 7.80
C ALA A 3 -1.42 6.41 7.73
N VAL A 4 -2.10 5.95 6.67
CA VAL A 4 -2.34 4.52 6.44
C VAL A 4 -1.03 3.80 6.12
N LEU A 5 -0.15 4.41 5.31
CA LEU A 5 1.15 3.84 4.98
C LEU A 5 2.04 3.67 6.23
N ILE A 6 2.06 4.68 7.11
CA ILE A 6 2.79 4.60 8.40
C ILE A 6 2.26 3.44 9.25
N LYS A 7 0.93 3.28 9.32
CA LYS A 7 0.29 2.16 10.04
C LYS A 7 0.74 0.81 9.48
N GLN A 8 0.88 0.65 8.16
CA GLN A 8 1.34 -0.61 7.56
C GLN A 8 2.77 -0.96 7.96
N PHE A 9 3.70 0.01 7.94
CA PHE A 9 5.08 -0.22 8.41
C PHE A 9 5.14 -0.55 9.91
N GLN A 10 4.29 0.06 10.74
CA GLN A 10 4.19 -0.29 12.16
C GLN A 10 3.67 -1.72 12.36
N ASP A 11 2.67 -2.13 11.58
CA ASP A 11 2.13 -3.48 11.65
C ASP A 11 3.12 -4.54 11.15
N ALA A 12 3.84 -4.25 10.05
CA ALA A 12 4.94 -5.06 9.56
C ALA A 12 5.98 -5.32 10.67
N LYS A 13 6.47 -4.24 11.30
CA LYS A 13 7.45 -4.32 12.39
C LYS A 13 6.93 -5.11 13.60
N ARG A 14 5.64 -4.98 13.92
CA ARG A 14 4.98 -5.75 15.00
C ARG A 14 4.95 -7.24 14.67
N LYS A 15 4.64 -7.61 13.42
CA LYS A 15 4.58 -9.00 12.95
C LYS A 15 5.96 -9.63 12.85
N GLN A 16 6.97 -8.91 12.34
CA GLN A 16 8.36 -9.36 12.32
C GLN A 16 8.90 -9.69 13.73
N LYS A 17 8.62 -8.81 14.72
CA LYS A 17 8.97 -9.07 16.13
C LYS A 17 8.31 -10.32 16.72
N LYS A 18 7.24 -10.80 16.11
CA LYS A 18 6.48 -12.00 16.50
C LYS A 18 6.50 -13.03 15.36
N SER A 19 7.62 -13.16 14.65
CA SER A 19 7.77 -14.09 13.53
C SER A 19 7.50 -15.55 13.91
N TYR A 20 7.70 -15.94 15.17
CA TYR A 20 7.31 -17.26 15.67
C TYR A 20 5.80 -17.57 15.49
N HIS A 21 4.96 -16.54 15.44
CA HIS A 21 3.51 -16.65 15.24
C HIS A 21 3.09 -16.28 13.81
N TRP A 22 3.76 -15.28 13.21
CA TRP A 22 3.37 -14.71 11.91
C TRP A 22 4.20 -15.24 10.72
N GLY A 23 5.26 -16.02 10.96
CA GLY A 23 6.21 -16.41 9.92
C GLY A 23 6.73 -15.19 9.16
N GLU A 24 6.73 -15.29 7.83
CA GLU A 24 7.25 -14.26 6.91
C GLU A 24 6.27 -13.10 6.63
N ILE A 25 5.05 -13.13 7.19
CA ILE A 25 4.00 -12.14 6.88
C ILE A 25 4.45 -10.71 7.18
N GLY A 26 5.26 -10.52 8.23
CA GLY A 26 5.77 -9.19 8.57
C GLY A 26 6.63 -8.57 7.46
N TRP A 27 7.43 -9.37 6.76
CA TRP A 27 8.24 -8.92 5.63
C TRP A 27 7.41 -8.73 4.36
N GLN A 28 6.40 -9.57 4.14
CA GLN A 28 5.45 -9.40 3.02
C GLN A 28 4.70 -8.07 3.11
N VAL A 29 4.22 -7.71 4.31
CA VAL A 29 3.55 -6.41 4.55
C VAL A 29 4.52 -5.24 4.36
N GLU A 30 5.76 -5.36 4.85
CA GLU A 30 6.78 -4.33 4.67
C GLU A 30 7.08 -4.09 3.19
N ASN A 31 7.29 -5.16 2.41
CA ASN A 31 7.58 -5.07 0.98
C ASN A 31 6.42 -4.39 0.23
N ALA A 32 5.18 -4.82 0.48
CA ALA A 32 4.01 -4.22 -0.14
C ALA A 32 3.84 -2.73 0.23
N ALA A 33 4.11 -2.37 1.49
CA ALA A 33 4.09 -0.98 1.94
C ALA A 33 5.20 -0.16 1.27
N ALA A 34 6.42 -0.71 1.13
CA ALA A 34 7.53 -0.04 0.46
C ALA A 34 7.25 0.19 -1.03
N GLU A 35 6.68 -0.78 -1.74
CA GLU A 35 6.25 -0.60 -3.13
C GLU A 35 5.16 0.48 -3.26
N CYS A 36 4.21 0.51 -2.33
CA CYS A 36 3.22 1.58 -2.27
C CYS A 36 3.87 2.95 -2.01
N GLU A 37 4.86 3.04 -1.11
CA GLU A 37 5.58 4.29 -0.84
C GLU A 37 6.26 4.84 -2.10
N ILE A 38 6.88 3.97 -2.89
CA ILE A 38 7.51 4.34 -4.16
C ILE A 38 6.48 4.94 -5.12
N ILE A 39 5.33 4.28 -5.30
CA ILE A 39 4.25 4.77 -6.16
C ILE A 39 3.69 6.11 -5.67
N LEU A 40 3.51 6.23 -4.35
CA LEU A 40 2.89 7.39 -3.71
C LEU A 40 3.78 8.63 -3.66
N ARG A 41 5.07 8.50 -3.97
CA ARG A 41 6.00 9.63 -3.98
C ARG A 41 5.58 10.62 -5.06
N SER A 42 5.23 11.83 -4.64
CA SER A 42 4.91 12.95 -5.53
C SER A 42 6.19 13.67 -5.95
N SER A 43 6.16 14.32 -7.12
CA SER A 43 7.16 15.33 -7.48
C SER A 43 6.67 16.73 -7.12
N ASP A 44 7.60 17.66 -6.88
CA ASP A 44 7.27 19.04 -6.48
C ASP A 44 6.44 19.81 -7.53
N SER A 45 6.47 19.37 -8.79
CA SER A 45 5.72 19.96 -9.91
C SER A 45 4.38 19.27 -10.19
N GLU A 46 4.00 18.23 -9.44
CA GLU A 46 2.78 17.47 -9.68
C GLU A 46 1.58 18.10 -8.97
N ASP A 47 0.56 18.49 -9.73
CA ASP A 47 -0.70 18.91 -9.12
C ASP A 47 -1.54 17.71 -8.66
N VAL A 48 -2.58 18.01 -7.87
CA VAL A 48 -3.40 17.00 -7.22
C VAL A 48 -4.14 16.11 -8.22
N ALA A 49 -4.60 16.66 -9.35
CA ALA A 49 -5.33 15.88 -10.35
C ALA A 49 -4.38 14.90 -11.08
N HIS A 50 -3.20 15.39 -11.48
CA HIS A 50 -2.17 14.55 -12.08
C HIS A 50 -1.66 13.48 -11.11
N TYR A 51 -1.52 13.82 -9.81
CA TYR A 51 -1.16 12.87 -8.76
C TYR A 51 -2.10 11.68 -8.71
N PHE A 52 -3.42 11.91 -8.57
CA PHE A 52 -4.38 10.81 -8.48
C PHE A 52 -4.52 10.04 -9.79
N ALA A 53 -4.43 10.72 -10.94
CA ALA A 53 -4.45 10.09 -12.26
C ALA A 53 -3.28 9.11 -12.46
N ARG A 54 -2.12 9.38 -11.86
CA ARG A 54 -0.94 8.49 -11.89
C ARG A 54 -1.02 7.39 -10.81
N VAL A 55 -1.33 7.78 -9.58
CA VAL A 55 -1.22 6.91 -8.41
C VAL A 55 -2.30 5.83 -8.38
N LEU A 56 -3.56 6.18 -8.67
CA LEU A 56 -4.67 5.21 -8.53
C LEU A 56 -4.52 4.01 -9.48
N PRO A 57 -4.22 4.19 -10.78
CA PRO A 57 -3.98 3.04 -11.66
C PRO A 57 -2.77 2.21 -11.23
N ALA A 58 -1.69 2.85 -10.78
CA ALA A 58 -0.47 2.15 -10.34
C ALA A 58 -0.71 1.29 -9.09
N ILE A 59 -1.41 1.83 -8.09
CA ILE A 59 -1.79 1.07 -6.89
C ILE A 59 -2.75 -0.08 -7.23
N SER A 60 -3.71 0.14 -8.13
CA SER A 60 -4.64 -0.92 -8.55
C SER A 60 -3.93 -2.05 -9.32
N ALA A 61 -2.96 -1.70 -10.16
CA ALA A 61 -2.09 -2.66 -10.84
C ALA A 61 -1.26 -3.48 -9.84
N LEU A 62 -0.70 -2.82 -8.81
CA LEU A 62 0.03 -3.51 -7.74
C LEU A 62 -0.88 -4.46 -6.95
N ALA A 63 -2.12 -4.05 -6.63
CA ALA A 63 -3.08 -4.92 -5.98
C ALA A 63 -3.42 -6.15 -6.84
N ASN A 64 -3.54 -5.98 -8.16
CA ASN A 64 -3.74 -7.11 -9.06
C ASN A 64 -2.52 -8.04 -9.15
N HIS A 65 -1.31 -7.49 -9.10
CA HIS A 65 -0.08 -8.27 -9.03
C HIS A 65 -0.08 -9.18 -7.80
N TYR A 66 -0.34 -8.64 -6.60
CA TYR A 66 -0.40 -9.44 -5.37
C TYR A 66 -1.55 -10.45 -5.37
N ARG A 67 -2.71 -10.12 -5.96
CA ARG A 67 -3.84 -11.07 -6.10
C ARG A 67 -3.48 -12.32 -6.91
N LEU A 68 -2.56 -12.19 -7.86
CA LEU A 68 -2.11 -13.29 -8.71
C LEU A 68 -0.79 -13.91 -8.24
N SER A 69 -0.18 -13.35 -7.20
CA SER A 69 1.12 -13.79 -6.69
C SER A 69 0.99 -15.05 -5.86
N GLN A 70 1.83 -16.04 -6.15
CA GLN A 70 2.01 -17.21 -5.29
C GLN A 70 2.84 -16.89 -4.03
N LEU A 71 3.48 -15.73 -3.96
CA LEU A 71 4.32 -15.34 -2.83
C LEU A 71 3.50 -14.75 -1.66
N ASP A 72 2.23 -14.39 -1.89
CA ASP A 72 1.31 -13.86 -0.87
C ASP A 72 0.15 -14.83 -0.63
N GLU A 73 0.46 -16.11 -0.37
CA GLU A 73 -0.57 -17.14 -0.12
C GLU A 73 -1.56 -16.76 0.99
N SER A 74 -1.08 -15.99 1.97
CA SER A 74 -1.87 -15.53 3.11
C SER A 74 -2.71 -14.28 2.82
N GLY A 75 -2.47 -13.60 1.70
CA GLY A 75 -3.20 -12.41 1.25
C GLY A 75 -2.91 -11.12 2.04
N TYR A 76 -1.89 -11.11 2.91
CA TYR A 76 -1.58 -9.95 3.75
C TYR A 76 -0.92 -8.81 2.95
N ALA A 77 -0.10 -9.12 1.96
CA ALA A 77 0.45 -8.10 1.08
C ALA A 77 -0.65 -7.46 0.23
N LEU A 78 -1.54 -8.27 -0.36
CA LEU A 78 -2.73 -7.78 -1.08
C LEU A 78 -3.61 -6.89 -0.18
N ALA A 79 -3.90 -7.33 1.03
CA ALA A 79 -4.72 -6.57 1.98
C ALA A 79 -4.09 -5.20 2.29
N THR A 80 -2.76 -5.16 2.44
CA THR A 80 -1.98 -3.93 2.66
C THR A 80 -2.20 -2.93 1.52
N VAL A 81 -2.05 -3.37 0.26
CA VAL A 81 -2.23 -2.50 -0.92
C VAL A 81 -3.68 -2.03 -1.02
N ARG A 82 -4.67 -2.90 -0.78
CA ARG A 82 -6.10 -2.55 -0.83
C ARG A 82 -6.52 -1.54 0.24
N GLU A 83 -5.94 -1.60 1.45
CA GLU A 83 -6.22 -0.60 2.49
C GLU A 83 -5.71 0.78 2.07
N ILE A 84 -4.52 0.84 1.45
CA ILE A 84 -3.94 2.08 0.92
C ILE A 84 -4.78 2.61 -0.25
N GLU A 85 -5.16 1.75 -1.22
CA GLU A 85 -6.03 2.10 -2.35
C GLU A 85 -7.35 2.74 -1.88
N ARG A 86 -8.01 2.13 -0.89
CA ARG A 86 -9.25 2.65 -0.32
C ARG A 86 -9.06 4.04 0.29
N ALA A 87 -7.97 4.26 1.01
CA ALA A 87 -7.68 5.57 1.60
C ALA A 87 -7.41 6.65 0.54
N LEU A 88 -6.80 6.27 -0.59
CA LEU A 88 -6.57 7.19 -1.71
C LEU A 88 -7.89 7.58 -2.39
N LEU A 89 -8.77 6.61 -2.66
CA LEU A 89 -10.09 6.86 -3.23
C LEU A 89 -10.91 7.80 -2.34
N GLN A 90 -10.94 7.55 -1.03
CA GLN A 90 -11.64 8.42 -0.07
C GLN A 90 -11.10 9.86 -0.04
N ASN A 91 -9.80 10.04 -0.28
CA ASN A 91 -9.21 11.38 -0.35
C ASN A 91 -9.47 12.06 -1.70
N SER A 92 -9.44 11.30 -2.81
CA SER A 92 -9.80 11.78 -4.15
C SER A 92 -11.23 12.32 -4.16
N ASP A 93 -12.18 11.57 -3.61
CA ASP A 93 -13.60 11.98 -3.57
C ASP A 93 -13.83 13.27 -2.77
N LYS A 94 -13.06 13.50 -1.71
CA LYS A 94 -13.13 14.73 -0.90
C LYS A 94 -12.59 15.97 -1.61
N ILE A 95 -11.75 15.78 -2.63
CA ILE A 95 -11.11 16.89 -3.36
C ILE A 95 -11.96 17.27 -4.58
N GLN A 96 -12.77 16.35 -5.09
CA GLN A 96 -13.68 16.57 -6.22
C GLN A 96 -15.04 17.16 -5.81
N ASN A 97 -15.39 17.13 -4.52
CA ASN A 97 -16.60 17.73 -3.94
C ASN A 97 -16.27 19.04 -3.22
#